data_AF-A0A8T4L1W6-F1
#
_entry.id   AF-A0A8T4L1W6-F1
#
_cell.length_a   1.000
_cell.length_b   1.000
_cell.length_c   1.000
_cell.angle_alpha   90.00
_cell.angle_beta   90.00
_cell.angle_gamma   90.00
#
_symmetry.space_group_name_H-M   'P 1'
#
loop_
_entity.id
_entity.type
_entity.pdbx_description
1 polymer ?
#
loop_
_entity_poly.entity_id
_entity_poly.type
_entity_poly.pdbx_seq_one_letter_code
_entity_poly.pdbx_strand_id
1 'polypeptide(L)'
;REETTDEDYDKLSLEELTETEEFGKIGSELERSGTESITKEIETEKKCPHCGTKSSDIVFCSGCGAGFCSHCAKKVEVQEEHIKYVCPSCGSEFRVKRHK
;
A
#
# COMPACT_ATOMS: atom_id res chain seq x y z
N ARG A 1 56.83 -9.33 16.30
CA ARG A 1 57.68 -9.32 17.51
C ARG A 1 57.41 -7.99 18.19
N GLU A 2 56.41 -7.97 19.07
CA GLU A 2 56.56 -7.88 20.55
C GLU A 2 56.75 -6.39 20.98
N GLU A 3 56.02 -5.80 21.94
CA GLU A 3 54.83 -6.22 22.72
C GLU A 3 54.35 -5.05 23.64
N THR A 4 53.16 -5.16 24.27
CA THR A 4 52.67 -4.38 25.46
C THR A 4 52.56 -2.83 25.36
N THR A 5 51.82 -2.05 26.16
CA THR A 5 50.58 -2.08 27.01
C THR A 5 50.10 -0.60 27.10
N ASP A 6 49.12 -0.06 27.85
CA ASP A 6 48.16 -0.44 28.92
C ASP A 6 46.78 0.17 28.52
N GLU A 7 45.57 -0.14 29.03
CA GLU A 7 44.94 0.14 30.35
C GLU A 7 45.19 1.59 30.88
N ASP A 8 44.18 2.44 31.10
CA ASP A 8 43.21 2.41 32.21
C ASP A 8 41.99 3.36 31.97
N TYR A 9 40.91 3.24 32.78
CA TYR A 9 39.62 3.98 32.71
C TYR A 9 38.78 3.85 31.39
N ASP A 10 37.44 3.81 31.42
CA ASP A 10 36.51 4.18 32.50
C ASP A 10 35.73 2.99 33.10
N LYS A 11 35.44 3.06 34.40
CA LYS A 11 34.82 2.00 35.19
C LYS A 11 33.42 2.40 35.66
N LEU A 12 32.41 2.13 34.82
CA LEU A 12 31.00 2.10 35.24
C LEU A 12 30.55 0.65 35.46
N SER A 13 30.15 0.35 36.69
CA SER A 13 29.77 -0.97 37.19
C SER A 13 28.25 -1.10 37.42
N LEU A 14 27.82 -2.30 37.86
CA LEU A 14 26.48 -2.63 38.39
C LEU A 14 25.33 -2.78 37.37
N GLU A 15 25.21 -4.00 36.84
CA GLU A 15 24.13 -4.95 37.22
C GLU A 15 22.63 -4.59 37.05
N GLU A 16 22.22 -3.39 36.64
CA GLU A 16 20.79 -2.97 36.69
C GLU A 16 20.01 -3.05 35.35
N LEU A 17 20.18 -4.11 34.54
CA LEU A 17 19.29 -4.38 33.37
C LEU A 17 18.99 -5.87 33.09
N THR A 18 19.19 -6.78 34.05
CA THR A 18 18.88 -8.21 33.89
C THR A 18 17.49 -8.59 34.43
N GLU A 19 16.42 -7.90 34.00
CA GLU A 19 15.06 -8.19 34.49
C GLU A 19 13.95 -8.01 33.42
N THR A 20 13.92 -8.91 32.42
CA THR A 20 12.76 -9.09 31.51
C THR A 20 12.51 -10.58 31.20
N GLU A 21 12.29 -11.41 32.22
CA GLU A 21 12.01 -12.86 32.08
C GLU A 21 10.57 -13.20 31.61
N GLU A 22 9.94 -12.39 30.75
CA GLU A 22 8.51 -12.58 30.36
C GLU A 22 8.27 -13.04 28.91
N PHE A 23 9.27 -13.59 28.22
CA PHE A 23 9.09 -14.22 26.88
C PHE A 23 8.54 -15.67 26.94
N GLY A 24 7.99 -16.09 28.08
CA GLY A 24 7.63 -17.49 28.36
C GLY A 24 6.21 -17.95 28.01
N LYS A 25 5.33 -17.12 27.43
CA LYS A 25 3.88 -17.41 27.30
C LYS A 25 3.22 -17.09 25.95
N ILE A 26 3.82 -17.54 24.84
CA ILE A 26 3.21 -17.43 23.49
C ILE A 26 2.99 -18.82 22.84
N GLY A 27 3.49 -19.90 23.45
CA GLY A 27 3.61 -21.22 22.81
C GLY A 27 2.43 -22.20 22.94
N SER A 28 1.24 -21.81 23.40
CA SER A 28 0.23 -22.78 23.86
C SER A 28 -1.26 -22.48 23.56
N GLU A 29 -1.61 -21.74 22.50
CA GLU A 29 -3.01 -21.68 22.03
C GLU A 29 -3.12 -21.52 20.51
N LEU A 30 -2.75 -22.57 19.76
CA LEU A 30 -3.13 -22.70 18.34
C LEU A 30 -3.39 -24.17 17.94
N GLU A 31 -4.03 -24.93 18.83
CA GLU A 31 -4.58 -26.25 18.52
C GLU A 31 -5.85 -26.11 17.65
N ARG A 32 -5.62 -25.96 16.35
CA ARG A 32 -6.36 -26.69 15.30
C ARG A 32 -7.90 -26.61 15.36
N SER A 33 -8.45 -25.53 14.80
CA SER A 33 -9.80 -25.56 14.22
C SER A 33 -9.83 -24.87 12.86
N GLY A 34 -10.45 -25.51 11.87
CA GLY A 34 -10.71 -24.94 10.54
C GLY A 34 -9.49 -24.66 9.66
N THR A 35 -9.08 -25.62 8.83
CA THR A 35 -8.45 -25.28 7.53
C THR A 35 -9.53 -24.74 6.59
N GLU A 36 -10.03 -23.54 6.86
CA GLU A 36 -10.94 -22.86 5.95
C GLU A 36 -10.17 -22.43 4.69
N SER A 37 -10.24 -23.27 3.66
CA SER A 37 -9.74 -22.96 2.32
C SER A 37 -10.60 -21.84 1.70
N ILE A 38 -10.36 -20.60 2.13
CA ILE A 38 -11.02 -19.40 1.60
C ILE A 38 -10.40 -19.06 0.23
N THR A 39 -10.64 -19.94 -0.75
CA THR A 39 -10.59 -19.62 -2.17
C THR A 39 -11.85 -18.86 -2.56
N LYS A 40 -12.18 -17.80 -1.81
CA LYS A 40 -13.15 -16.80 -2.26
C LYS A 40 -12.44 -15.97 -3.31
N GLU A 41 -12.66 -16.34 -4.56
CA GLU A 41 -12.25 -15.57 -5.73
C GLU A 41 -12.74 -14.13 -5.56
N ILE A 42 -11.82 -13.21 -5.29
CA ILE A 42 -12.17 -11.81 -5.02
C ILE A 42 -12.44 -11.16 -6.37
N GLU A 43 -13.67 -11.32 -6.87
CA GLU A 43 -14.19 -10.54 -7.98
C GLU A 43 -14.26 -9.07 -7.54
N THR A 44 -13.13 -8.36 -7.74
CA THR A 44 -12.96 -6.98 -7.28
C THR A 44 -13.82 -6.06 -8.13
N GLU A 45 -15.06 -5.87 -7.71
CA GLU A 45 -16.01 -4.89 -8.26
C GLU A 45 -15.35 -3.51 -8.33
N LYS A 46 -14.84 -3.14 -9.51
CA LYS A 46 -14.19 -1.83 -9.70
C LYS A 46 -15.25 -0.75 -9.50
N LYS A 47 -15.16 -0.06 -8.37
CA LYS A 47 -16.01 1.06 -7.97
C LYS A 47 -15.23 2.35 -8.17
N CYS A 48 -15.87 3.37 -8.71
CA CYS A 48 -15.24 4.65 -8.94
C CYS A 48 -14.93 5.32 -7.59
N PRO A 49 -13.66 5.65 -7.27
CA PRO A 49 -13.34 6.29 -6.00
C PRO A 49 -13.81 7.76 -5.91
N HIS A 50 -14.32 8.33 -7.00
CA HIS A 50 -14.91 9.68 -7.03
C HIS A 50 -16.44 9.70 -6.79
N CYS A 51 -17.17 8.59 -7.02
CA CYS A 51 -18.64 8.56 -6.90
C CYS A 51 -19.26 7.25 -6.36
N GLY A 52 -18.46 6.23 -6.06
CA GLY A 52 -18.92 4.92 -5.57
C GLY A 52 -19.60 4.01 -6.62
N THR A 53 -19.98 4.55 -7.79
CA THR A 53 -20.63 3.78 -8.87
C THR A 53 -19.73 2.66 -9.37
N LYS A 54 -20.28 1.46 -9.62
CA LYS A 54 -19.58 0.36 -10.29
C LYS A 54 -19.19 0.80 -11.70
N SER A 55 -17.94 0.66 -12.09
CA SER A 55 -17.41 1.10 -13.40
C SER A 55 -16.13 0.32 -13.72
N SER A 56 -16.13 -0.41 -14.84
CA SER A 56 -14.95 -1.05 -15.43
C SER A 56 -13.83 -0.04 -15.74
N ASP A 57 -14.24 1.11 -16.27
CA ASP A 57 -13.38 2.13 -16.88
C ASP A 57 -13.01 3.21 -15.86
N ILE A 58 -12.13 2.86 -14.92
CA ILE A 58 -11.49 3.81 -14.00
C ILE A 58 -10.20 4.35 -14.63
N VAL A 59 -10.11 5.66 -14.72
CA VAL A 59 -8.99 6.41 -15.29
C VAL A 59 -8.30 7.22 -14.20
N PHE A 60 -6.97 7.23 -14.18
CA PHE A 60 -6.17 7.96 -13.17
C PHE A 60 -5.59 9.24 -13.77
N CYS A 61 -5.69 10.36 -13.05
CA CYS A 61 -5.15 11.63 -13.51
C CYS A 61 -3.63 11.70 -13.35
N SER A 62 -2.92 11.93 -14.46
CA SER A 62 -1.46 12.14 -14.47
C SER A 62 -0.99 13.38 -13.69
N GLY A 63 -1.88 14.34 -13.38
CA GLY A 63 -1.56 15.58 -12.67
C GLY A 63 -1.75 15.53 -11.15
N CYS A 64 -2.69 14.73 -10.64
CA CYS A 64 -3.02 14.68 -9.20
C CYS A 64 -3.21 13.27 -8.62
N GLY A 65 -3.00 12.22 -9.42
CA GLY A 65 -3.18 10.81 -9.02
C GLY A 65 -4.63 10.35 -8.83
N ALA A 66 -5.60 11.26 -8.76
CA ALA A 66 -7.00 10.91 -8.50
C ALA A 66 -7.58 9.99 -9.59
N GLY A 67 -8.18 8.88 -9.17
CA GLY A 67 -8.96 7.98 -10.01
C GLY A 67 -10.41 8.46 -10.17
N PHE A 68 -10.96 8.35 -11.36
CA PHE A 68 -12.36 8.69 -11.67
C PHE A 68 -12.86 7.86 -12.86
N CYS A 69 -14.18 7.62 -12.95
CA CYS A 69 -14.77 6.95 -14.11
C CYS A 69 -15.12 7.96 -15.22
N SER A 70 -15.40 7.46 -16.43
CA SER A 70 -15.83 8.27 -17.58
C SER A 70 -16.98 9.24 -17.26
N HIS A 71 -17.95 8.84 -16.42
CA HIS A 71 -19.07 9.69 -15.98
C HIS A 71 -18.67 10.80 -14.99
N CYS A 72 -17.54 10.66 -14.29
CA CYS A 72 -17.01 11.69 -13.39
C CYS A 72 -16.07 12.67 -14.09
N ALA A 73 -15.65 12.39 -15.33
CA ALA A 73 -14.79 13.30 -16.09
C ALA A 73 -15.53 14.63 -16.37
N LYS A 74 -14.85 15.78 -16.19
CA LYS A 74 -15.41 17.09 -16.54
C LYS A 74 -15.71 17.23 -18.04
N LYS A 75 -14.96 16.49 -18.86
CA LYS A 75 -15.11 16.38 -20.31
C LYS A 75 -14.42 15.09 -20.78
N VAL A 76 -14.99 14.45 -21.80
CA VAL A 76 -14.40 13.30 -22.50
C VAL A 76 -14.45 13.59 -23.99
N GLU A 77 -13.32 13.45 -24.70
CA GLU A 77 -13.28 13.46 -26.16
C GLU A 77 -12.66 12.14 -26.65
N VAL A 78 -13.48 11.28 -27.24
CA VAL A 78 -13.02 10.04 -27.89
C VAL A 78 -12.52 10.38 -29.29
N GLN A 79 -11.24 10.12 -29.56
CA GLN A 79 -10.66 10.13 -30.89
C GLN A 79 -10.32 8.70 -31.34
N GLU A 80 -9.79 8.54 -32.55
CA GLU A 80 -9.56 7.22 -33.16
C GLU A 80 -8.52 6.40 -32.38
N GLU A 81 -7.39 7.01 -32.03
CA GLU A 81 -6.28 6.34 -31.31
C GLU A 81 -6.32 6.52 -29.78
N HIS A 82 -6.89 7.62 -29.30
CA HIS A 82 -6.79 8.04 -27.91
C HIS A 82 -8.05 8.77 -27.42
N ILE A 83 -8.29 8.70 -26.11
CA ILE A 83 -9.37 9.43 -25.44
C ILE A 83 -8.74 10.55 -24.62
N LYS A 84 -9.21 11.79 -24.79
CA LYS A 84 -8.89 12.89 -23.88
C LYS A 84 -9.84 12.85 -22.69
N TYR A 85 -9.30 13.01 -21.49
CA TYR A 85 -10.05 13.14 -20.25
C TYR A 85 -9.66 14.43 -19.53
N VAL A 86 -10.64 15.09 -18.93
CA VAL A 86 -10.43 16.25 -18.05
C VAL A 86 -10.80 15.85 -16.62
N CYS A 87 -9.81 15.89 -15.72
CA CYS A 87 -10.01 15.42 -14.34
C CYS A 87 -11.00 16.30 -13.58
N PRO A 88 -12.00 15.73 -12.87
CA PRO A 88 -12.90 16.52 -12.03
C PRO A 88 -12.16 17.24 -10.91
N SER A 89 -11.26 16.56 -10.21
CA SER A 89 -10.62 17.05 -8.99
C SER A 89 -9.67 18.22 -9.21
N CYS A 90 -8.76 18.14 -10.21
CA CYS A 90 -7.76 19.19 -10.47
C CYS A 90 -7.97 19.98 -11.77
N GLY A 91 -8.88 19.55 -12.65
CA GLY A 91 -9.10 20.19 -13.96
C GLY A 91 -8.04 19.90 -15.03
N SER A 92 -6.97 19.15 -14.72
CA SER A 92 -5.93 18.81 -15.71
C SER A 92 -6.49 17.94 -16.85
N GLU A 93 -6.12 18.30 -18.09
CA GLU A 93 -6.44 17.56 -19.31
C GLU A 93 -5.31 16.57 -19.65
N PHE A 94 -5.64 15.33 -19.98
CA PHE A 94 -4.66 14.31 -20.36
C PHE A 94 -5.22 13.31 -21.37
N ARG A 95 -4.35 12.49 -21.97
CA ARG A 95 -4.71 11.54 -23.04
C ARG A 95 -4.39 10.11 -22.61
N VAL A 96 -5.31 9.19 -22.87
CA VAL A 96 -5.16 7.76 -22.59
C VAL A 96 -5.32 7.00 -23.90
N LYS A 97 -4.43 6.04 -24.19
CA LYS A 97 -4.57 5.16 -25.35
C LYS A 97 -5.81 4.30 -25.19
N ARG A 98 -6.54 4.08 -26.28
CA ARG A 98 -7.69 3.19 -26.28
C ARG A 98 -7.19 1.73 -26.21
N HIS A 99 -7.64 0.97 -25.21
CA HIS A 99 -7.51 -0.49 -25.28
C HIS A 99 -8.42 -1.00 -26.40
N LYS A 100 -7.93 -2.00 -27.13
CA LYS A 100 -8.55 -2.62 -28.30
C LYS A 100 -8.81 -4.10 -28.02
#